data_AF-A0A6C0ILV2-F1
#
_entry.id   AF-A0A6C0ILV2-F1
#
_cell.length_a   1.000
_cell.length_b   1.000
_cell.length_c   1.000
_cell.angle_alpha   90.00
_cell.angle_beta   90.00
_cell.angle_gamma   90.00
#
_symmetry.space_group_name_H-M   'P 1'
#
loop_
_entity.id
_entity.type
_entity.pdbx_description
1 polymer ?
#
loop_
_entity_poly.entity_id
_entity_poly.type
_entity_poly.pdbx_seq_one_letter_code
_entity_poly.pdbx_strand_id
1 'polypeptide(L)'
;MADFERKNLSTGEKNPKYVDLCDEDPPIAGQKFVCMSFVSPEKILMKKEVYLFNQFIKQWEFSKSMERYFDFIHFIAYKHSMDVEKLIEDFNEFVKEEATKLQKSGIEDDYKNFLDKQEDKLQEQFSRDHSFQTSVRGVKMRGVFPTQDEAENKCKKLRESDPSHDIFVAPVGVWLPWDPDAYKTGRVEHLEEELNSLHHEKMKNEEKAKKDFEERVRDSKKQAIMENIEKAKQTGNSLTQTIDDEGNLAGVKETVDFESREATSIESTKIRNELFVKETLDKQNQEENIEITVEDNEKSTDNKV
;
A
#
# COMPACT_ATOMS: atom_id res chain seq x y z
N MET A 1 13.18 0.75 16.25
CA MET A 1 13.56 1.90 15.39
C MET A 1 14.81 1.48 14.68
N ALA A 2 14.82 1.42 13.35
CA ALA A 2 16.03 1.09 12.61
C ALA A 2 16.95 2.31 12.68
N ASP A 3 18.11 2.17 13.32
CA ASP A 3 19.12 3.22 13.36
C ASP A 3 19.57 3.54 11.93
N PHE A 4 19.45 4.80 11.52
CA PHE A 4 19.84 5.26 10.20
C PHE A 4 21.38 5.28 10.08
N GLU A 5 21.93 4.29 9.38
CA GLU A 5 23.36 4.20 9.11
C GLU A 5 23.78 5.27 8.09
N ARG A 6 24.76 6.11 8.46
CA ARG A 6 25.27 7.19 7.59
C ARG A 6 26.35 6.67 6.63
N LYS A 7 26.42 7.28 5.43
CA LYS A 7 27.40 6.98 4.36
C LYS A 7 28.86 7.13 4.82
N ASN A 8 29.12 8.13 5.67
CA ASN A 8 30.41 8.35 6.30
C ASN A 8 30.30 8.19 7.82
N LEU A 9 31.34 7.61 8.42
CA LEU A 9 31.53 7.58 9.87
C LEU A 9 31.75 9.01 10.40
N SER A 10 31.59 9.21 11.71
CA SER A 10 31.90 10.49 12.38
C SER A 10 33.36 10.95 12.20
N THR A 11 34.23 10.04 11.79
CA THR A 11 35.66 10.24 11.50
C THR A 11 35.93 10.62 10.04
N GLY A 12 34.92 10.60 9.16
CA GLY A 12 35.05 10.93 7.73
C GLY A 12 35.41 9.76 6.81
N GLU A 13 35.66 8.56 7.37
CA GLU A 13 35.91 7.34 6.58
C GLU A 13 34.59 6.71 6.08
N LYS A 14 34.66 6.00 4.93
CA LYS A 14 33.51 5.30 4.35
C LYS A 14 33.04 4.18 5.28
N ASN A 15 31.75 4.13 5.59
CA ASN A 15 31.19 3.11 6.47
C ASN A 15 31.14 1.75 5.73
N PRO A 16 31.83 0.69 6.21
CA PRO A 16 31.85 -0.62 5.55
C PRO A 16 30.50 -1.36 5.59
N LYS A 17 29.56 -0.94 6.46
CA LYS A 17 28.19 -1.47 6.50
C LYS A 17 27.23 -0.74 5.57
N TYR A 18 27.59 0.48 5.16
CA TYR A 18 26.79 1.28 4.24
C TYR A 18 27.14 0.91 2.80
N VAL A 19 26.25 0.15 2.15
CA VAL A 19 26.37 -0.20 0.73
C VAL A 19 25.40 0.69 -0.06
N ASP A 20 25.95 1.62 -0.83
CA ASP A 20 25.17 2.41 -1.79
C ASP A 20 24.99 1.58 -3.06
N LEU A 21 23.78 1.08 -3.29
CA LEU A 21 23.45 0.31 -4.49
C LEU A 21 23.20 1.22 -5.70
N CYS A 22 23.05 2.53 -5.48
CA CYS A 22 22.68 3.51 -6.49
C CYS A 22 23.79 4.54 -6.75
N ASP A 23 25.06 4.16 -6.59
CA ASP A 23 26.18 5.04 -6.92
C ASP A 23 26.16 5.38 -8.43
N GLU A 24 26.44 6.66 -8.74
CA GLU A 24 26.49 7.17 -10.12
C GLU A 24 27.88 6.96 -10.73
N ASP A 25 27.91 6.50 -11.98
CA ASP A 25 29.16 6.32 -12.70
C ASP A 25 29.78 7.67 -13.12
N PRO A 26 31.13 7.76 -13.20
CA PRO A 26 31.78 8.97 -13.67
C PRO A 26 31.35 9.32 -15.11
N PRO A 27 31.03 10.59 -15.39
CA PRO A 27 30.51 10.97 -16.69
C PRO A 27 31.57 10.80 -17.78
N ILE A 28 31.18 10.14 -18.87
CA ILE A 28 32.03 9.98 -20.05
C ILE A 28 31.85 11.19 -20.97
N ALA A 29 32.96 11.81 -21.38
CA ALA A 29 32.93 12.95 -22.28
C ALA A 29 32.21 12.60 -23.59
N GLY A 30 31.25 13.43 -24.00
CA GLY A 30 30.45 13.21 -25.20
C GLY A 30 29.27 12.24 -25.04
N GLN A 31 29.17 11.54 -23.90
CA GLN A 31 28.19 10.48 -23.65
C GLN A 31 27.40 10.77 -22.38
N LYS A 32 26.59 11.84 -22.40
CA LYS A 32 25.81 12.27 -21.23
C LYS A 32 24.38 11.77 -21.25
N PHE A 33 23.79 11.62 -22.44
CA PHE A 33 22.40 11.23 -22.61
C PHE A 33 22.30 10.07 -23.58
N VAL A 34 21.40 9.13 -23.32
CA VAL A 34 21.15 7.97 -24.17
C VAL A 34 19.68 7.89 -24.54
N CYS A 35 19.41 7.62 -25.83
CA CYS A 35 18.10 7.23 -26.28
C CYS A 35 17.97 5.71 -26.15
N MET A 36 16.94 5.23 -25.47
CA MET A 36 16.67 3.80 -25.29
C MET A 36 15.23 3.46 -25.61
N SER A 37 15.00 2.26 -26.12
CA SER A 37 13.68 1.66 -26.27
C SER A 37 13.56 0.44 -25.38
N PHE A 38 12.45 0.32 -24.68
CA PHE A 38 12.12 -0.86 -23.88
C PHE A 38 11.08 -1.70 -24.60
N VAL A 39 11.19 -3.01 -24.41
CA VAL A 39 10.14 -3.97 -24.71
C VAL A 39 9.91 -4.77 -23.44
N SER A 40 8.83 -4.47 -22.72
CA SER A 40 8.46 -5.20 -21.51
C SER A 40 7.12 -5.91 -21.69
N PRO A 41 7.12 -7.19 -22.10
CA PRO A 41 5.90 -7.96 -22.26
C PRO A 41 5.38 -8.44 -20.89
N GLU A 42 5.08 -7.52 -19.97
CA GLU A 42 4.70 -7.81 -18.57
C GLU A 42 3.51 -8.77 -18.47
N LYS A 43 2.52 -8.62 -19.37
CA LYS A 43 1.35 -9.51 -19.43
C LYS A 43 1.71 -10.95 -19.80
N ILE A 44 2.75 -11.15 -20.59
CA ILE A 44 3.22 -12.48 -21.01
C ILE A 44 4.16 -13.06 -19.92
N LEU A 45 4.93 -12.21 -19.26
CA LEU A 45 5.78 -12.59 -18.12
C LEU A 45 4.96 -13.07 -16.93
N MET A 46 3.89 -12.36 -16.55
CA MET A 46 2.99 -12.84 -15.50
C MET A 46 2.33 -14.17 -15.86
N LYS A 47 1.94 -14.37 -17.13
CA LYS A 47 1.44 -15.66 -17.61
C LYS A 47 2.50 -16.75 -17.52
N LYS A 48 3.77 -16.42 -17.77
CA LYS A 48 4.90 -17.34 -17.65
C LYS A 48 5.13 -17.75 -16.21
N GLU A 49 5.15 -16.82 -15.27
CA GLU A 49 5.31 -17.13 -13.84
C GLU A 49 4.17 -18.00 -13.31
N VAL A 50 2.93 -17.65 -13.64
CA VAL A 50 1.75 -18.45 -13.30
C VAL A 50 1.79 -19.83 -13.98
N TYR A 51 2.27 -19.92 -15.21
CA TYR A 51 2.44 -21.18 -15.93
C TYR A 51 3.48 -22.08 -15.27
N LEU A 52 4.66 -21.54 -14.94
CA LEU A 52 5.73 -22.26 -14.26
C LEU A 52 5.27 -22.77 -12.89
N PHE A 53 4.55 -21.94 -12.15
CA PHE A 53 3.99 -22.33 -10.86
C PHE A 53 2.91 -23.41 -10.99
N ASN A 54 2.01 -23.31 -11.97
CA ASN A 54 1.02 -24.35 -12.24
C ASN A 54 1.68 -25.68 -12.64
N GLN A 55 2.76 -25.65 -13.42
CA GLN A 55 3.49 -26.88 -13.75
C GLN A 55 4.19 -27.45 -12.52
N PHE A 56 4.76 -26.59 -11.67
CA PHE A 56 5.30 -27.02 -10.39
C PHE A 56 4.24 -27.72 -9.55
N ILE A 57 3.03 -27.15 -9.39
CA ILE A 57 1.94 -27.80 -8.65
C ILE A 57 1.56 -29.16 -9.25
N LYS A 58 1.50 -29.28 -10.58
CA LYS A 58 1.19 -30.55 -11.26
C LYS A 58 2.28 -31.61 -11.03
N GLN A 59 3.54 -31.22 -10.92
CA GLN A 59 4.65 -32.14 -10.66
C GLN A 59 4.79 -32.43 -9.16
N TRP A 60 4.49 -31.43 -8.32
CA TRP A 60 4.41 -31.49 -6.87
C TRP A 60 3.11 -32.18 -6.42
N GLU A 61 2.67 -33.16 -7.19
CA GLU A 61 1.45 -33.95 -7.08
C GLU A 61 1.50 -34.88 -5.85
N PHE A 62 1.60 -34.31 -4.66
CA PHE A 62 1.51 -35.02 -3.39
C PHE A 62 0.19 -35.82 -3.30
N SER A 63 -0.88 -35.32 -3.92
CA SER A 63 -2.22 -35.93 -3.85
C SER A 63 -2.31 -37.27 -4.61
N LYS A 64 -1.78 -37.37 -5.85
CA LYS A 64 -1.74 -38.65 -6.57
C LYS A 64 -0.76 -39.65 -5.97
N SER A 65 0.34 -39.18 -5.38
CA SER A 65 1.22 -40.08 -4.62
C SER A 65 0.52 -40.62 -3.37
N MET A 66 -0.31 -39.80 -2.71
CA MET A 66 -1.08 -40.21 -1.53
C MET A 66 -2.06 -41.34 -1.84
N GLU A 67 -2.81 -41.24 -2.93
CA GLU A 67 -3.70 -42.32 -3.38
C GLU A 67 -2.93 -43.62 -3.62
N ARG A 68 -1.77 -43.57 -4.27
CA ARG A 68 -0.92 -44.75 -4.45
C ARG A 68 -0.33 -45.30 -3.16
N TYR A 69 -0.05 -44.43 -2.18
CA TYR A 69 0.39 -44.86 -0.85
C TYR A 69 -0.75 -45.55 -0.09
N PHE A 70 -1.99 -45.07 -0.20
CA PHE A 70 -3.16 -45.75 0.36
C PHE A 70 -3.36 -47.13 -0.29
N ASP A 71 -3.27 -47.23 -1.62
CA ASP A 71 -3.32 -48.52 -2.32
C ASP A 71 -2.21 -49.48 -1.86
N PHE A 72 -1.00 -48.95 -1.62
CA PHE A 72 0.11 -49.74 -1.10
C PHE A 72 -0.10 -50.19 0.35
N ILE A 73 -0.67 -49.33 1.19
CA ILE A 73 -1.05 -49.68 2.57
C ILE A 73 -2.12 -50.78 2.57
N HIS A 74 -3.14 -50.67 1.71
CA HIS A 74 -4.14 -51.73 1.52
C HIS A 74 -3.50 -53.05 1.09
N PHE A 75 -2.51 -53.01 0.18
CA PHE A 75 -1.77 -54.21 -0.23
C PHE A 75 -0.96 -54.84 0.91
N ILE A 76 -0.25 -54.04 1.71
CA ILE A 76 0.51 -54.53 2.87
C ILE A 76 -0.42 -55.13 3.92
N ALA A 77 -1.51 -54.44 4.23
CA ALA A 77 -2.48 -54.89 5.21
C ALA A 77 -3.10 -56.23 4.81
N TYR A 78 -3.40 -56.43 3.51
CA TYR A 78 -3.86 -57.71 2.98
C TYR A 78 -2.78 -58.80 3.04
N LYS A 79 -1.53 -58.50 2.65
CA LYS A 79 -0.45 -59.48 2.60
C LYS A 79 0.00 -59.97 3.99
N HIS A 80 -0.06 -59.09 4.98
CA HIS A 80 0.41 -59.37 6.34
C HIS A 80 -0.73 -59.57 7.35
N SER A 81 -1.99 -59.62 6.89
CA SER A 81 -3.19 -59.75 7.73
C SER A 81 -3.24 -58.73 8.88
N MET A 82 -2.88 -57.49 8.57
CA MET A 82 -2.90 -56.38 9.52
C MET A 82 -4.22 -55.62 9.42
N ASP A 83 -4.56 -54.91 10.49
CA ASP A 83 -5.74 -54.05 10.53
C ASP A 83 -5.51 -52.80 9.66
N VAL A 84 -6.33 -52.68 8.61
CA VAL A 84 -6.22 -51.63 7.59
C VAL A 84 -6.52 -50.25 8.19
N GLU A 85 -7.50 -50.18 9.10
CA GLU A 85 -7.95 -48.91 9.68
C GLU A 85 -6.85 -48.29 10.54
N LYS A 86 -6.17 -49.09 11.35
CA LYS A 86 -5.05 -48.64 12.18
C LYS A 86 -3.85 -48.19 11.36
N LEU A 87 -3.50 -48.90 10.30
CA LEU A 87 -2.41 -48.51 9.40
C LEU A 87 -2.69 -47.19 8.69
N ILE A 88 -3.95 -46.91 8.35
CA ILE A 88 -4.37 -45.64 7.77
C ILE A 88 -4.34 -44.52 8.82
N GLU A 89 -4.74 -44.77 10.07
CA GLU A 89 -4.60 -43.82 11.17
C GLU A 89 -3.13 -43.47 11.45
N ASP A 90 -2.27 -44.48 11.58
CA ASP A 90 -0.82 -44.31 11.80
C ASP A 90 -0.17 -43.54 10.65
N PHE A 91 -0.57 -43.81 9.40
CA PHE A 91 -0.09 -43.07 8.23
C PHE A 91 -0.56 -41.61 8.25
N ASN A 92 -1.81 -41.35 8.63
CA ASN A 92 -2.31 -39.97 8.75
C ASN A 92 -1.63 -39.19 9.88
N GLU A 93 -1.27 -39.85 10.97
CA GLU A 93 -0.50 -39.26 12.06
C GLU A 93 0.95 -38.96 11.63
N PHE A 94 1.59 -39.92 10.96
CA PHE A 94 2.91 -39.73 10.34
C PHE A 94 2.92 -38.56 9.36
N VAL A 95 1.91 -38.47 8.49
CA VAL A 95 1.76 -37.35 7.54
C VAL A 95 1.63 -36.01 8.29
N LYS A 96 0.91 -35.95 9.41
CA LYS A 96 0.79 -34.70 10.19
C LYS A 96 2.13 -34.29 10.82
N GLU A 97 2.89 -35.24 11.37
CA GLU A 97 4.20 -34.95 11.96
C GLU A 97 5.21 -34.51 10.89
N GLU A 98 5.27 -35.24 9.77
CA GLU A 98 6.15 -34.92 8.65
C GLU A 98 5.70 -33.66 7.91
N ALA A 99 4.41 -33.33 7.84
CA ALA A 99 3.95 -32.05 7.28
C ALA A 99 4.56 -30.85 8.02
N THR A 100 4.71 -30.93 9.34
CA THR A 100 5.40 -29.90 10.13
C THR A 100 6.90 -29.81 9.85
N LYS A 101 7.54 -30.90 9.41
CA LYS A 101 8.94 -30.91 8.95
C LYS A 101 9.07 -30.45 7.50
N LEU A 102 8.12 -30.82 6.65
CA LEU A 102 8.03 -30.43 5.25
C LEU A 102 7.79 -28.92 5.11
N GLN A 103 7.05 -28.32 6.04
CA GLN A 103 6.94 -26.85 6.13
C GLN A 103 8.28 -26.16 6.47
N LYS A 104 9.24 -26.89 7.07
CA LYS A 104 10.58 -26.37 7.37
C LYS A 104 11.58 -26.60 6.22
N SER A 105 11.41 -27.65 5.42
CA SER A 105 12.11 -27.80 4.14
C SER A 105 11.42 -26.91 3.11
N GLY A 106 11.96 -25.73 2.84
CA GLY A 106 11.27 -24.69 2.08
C GLY A 106 10.79 -25.18 0.72
N ILE A 107 9.49 -25.08 0.46
CA ILE A 107 8.86 -25.22 -0.87
C ILE A 107 9.58 -24.35 -1.90
N GLU A 108 10.20 -23.26 -1.45
CA GLU A 108 11.04 -22.38 -2.26
C GLU A 108 12.29 -23.09 -2.83
N ASP A 109 12.95 -23.93 -2.04
CA ASP A 109 14.13 -24.67 -2.47
C ASP A 109 13.75 -25.79 -3.44
N ASP A 110 12.62 -26.45 -3.20
CA ASP A 110 12.06 -27.45 -4.13
C ASP A 110 11.63 -26.80 -5.45
N TYR A 111 11.05 -25.60 -5.40
CA TYR A 111 10.69 -24.84 -6.59
C TYR A 111 11.92 -24.39 -7.38
N LYS A 112 12.98 -23.90 -6.72
CA LYS A 112 14.26 -23.57 -7.37
C LYS A 112 14.87 -24.79 -8.05
N ASN A 113 14.96 -25.91 -7.34
CA ASN A 113 15.47 -27.17 -7.90
C ASN A 113 14.62 -27.68 -9.08
N PHE A 114 13.30 -27.47 -9.05
CA PHE A 114 12.41 -27.82 -10.15
C PHE A 114 12.63 -26.93 -11.37
N LEU A 115 12.73 -25.62 -11.17
CA LEU A 115 13.06 -24.67 -12.22
C LEU A 115 14.39 -25.04 -12.86
N ASP A 116 15.47 -25.20 -12.09
CA ASP A 116 16.80 -25.52 -12.62
C ASP A 116 16.83 -26.82 -13.44
N LYS A 117 16.02 -27.82 -13.08
CA LYS A 117 15.97 -29.12 -13.79
C LYS A 117 15.06 -29.12 -15.02
N GLN A 118 14.03 -28.28 -15.04
CA GLN A 118 12.99 -28.30 -16.07
C GLN A 118 12.92 -27.02 -16.90
N GLU A 119 13.80 -26.06 -16.67
CA GLU A 119 13.80 -24.73 -17.30
C GLU A 119 13.68 -24.83 -18.83
N ASP A 120 14.58 -25.58 -19.48
CA ASP A 120 14.61 -25.69 -20.94
C ASP A 120 13.32 -26.28 -21.52
N LYS A 121 12.79 -27.31 -20.87
CA LYS A 121 11.55 -27.99 -21.31
C LYS A 121 10.34 -27.08 -21.13
N LEU A 122 10.27 -26.38 -20.01
CA LEU A 122 9.18 -25.46 -19.68
C LEU A 122 9.20 -24.23 -20.57
N GLN A 123 10.38 -23.70 -20.85
CA GLN A 123 10.59 -22.60 -21.78
C GLN A 123 10.12 -22.98 -23.19
N GLU A 124 10.48 -24.18 -23.65
CA GLU A 124 10.08 -24.66 -24.98
C GLU A 124 8.57 -24.89 -25.09
N GLN A 125 7.96 -25.52 -24.08
CA GLN A 125 6.50 -25.71 -24.02
C GLN A 125 5.75 -24.37 -23.97
N PHE A 126 6.19 -23.47 -23.10
CA PHE A 126 5.61 -22.14 -22.99
C PHE A 126 5.70 -21.36 -24.32
N SER A 127 6.84 -21.46 -25.00
CA SER A 127 7.06 -20.82 -26.30
C SER A 127 6.13 -21.37 -27.38
N ARG A 128 5.91 -22.69 -27.41
CA ARG A 128 4.96 -23.32 -28.35
C ARG A 128 3.53 -22.89 -28.08
N ASP A 129 3.11 -22.91 -26.81
CA ASP A 129 1.74 -22.57 -26.41
C ASP A 129 1.41 -21.08 -26.65
N HIS A 130 2.42 -20.22 -26.58
CA HIS A 130 2.27 -18.77 -26.77
C HIS A 130 2.76 -18.28 -28.14
N SER A 131 2.84 -19.16 -29.14
CA SER A 131 3.20 -18.80 -30.52
C SER A 131 4.52 -18.02 -30.65
N PHE A 132 5.52 -18.36 -29.83
CA PHE A 132 6.84 -17.74 -29.78
C PHE A 132 6.81 -16.22 -29.55
N GLN A 133 5.77 -15.70 -28.87
CA GLN A 133 5.74 -14.31 -28.47
C GLN A 133 6.92 -13.99 -27.54
N THR A 134 7.44 -12.77 -27.65
CA THR A 134 8.58 -12.29 -26.86
C THR A 134 8.24 -12.41 -25.37
N SER A 135 8.95 -13.29 -24.67
CA SER A 135 8.78 -13.55 -23.23
C SER A 135 9.97 -13.02 -22.42
N VAL A 136 10.70 -12.05 -22.97
CA VAL A 136 11.93 -11.51 -22.40
C VAL A 136 11.86 -10.00 -22.46
N ARG A 137 12.32 -9.39 -21.37
CA ARG A 137 12.55 -7.95 -21.26
C ARG A 137 13.69 -7.54 -22.17
N GLY A 138 13.42 -6.64 -23.11
CA GLY A 138 14.40 -6.14 -24.07
C GLY A 138 14.75 -4.68 -23.81
N VAL A 139 16.03 -4.35 -23.86
CA VAL A 139 16.52 -2.96 -23.93
C VAL A 139 17.29 -2.79 -25.23
N LYS A 140 16.98 -1.73 -25.98
CA LYS A 140 17.73 -1.34 -27.18
C LYS A 140 18.29 0.06 -27.00
N MET A 141 19.61 0.16 -27.06
CA MET A 141 20.32 1.45 -27.09
C MET A 141 20.26 2.02 -28.51
N ARG A 142 19.66 3.20 -28.66
CA ARG A 142 19.37 3.85 -29.95
C ARG A 142 20.34 5.00 -30.28
N GLY A 143 21.35 5.22 -29.43
CA GLY A 143 22.39 6.23 -29.61
C GLY A 143 22.69 6.98 -28.32
N VAL A 144 23.89 7.53 -28.23
CA VAL A 144 24.36 8.30 -27.07
C VAL A 144 24.81 9.69 -27.55
N PHE A 145 24.47 10.72 -26.78
CA PHE A 145 24.60 12.12 -27.15
C PHE A 145 25.23 12.94 -26.01
N PRO A 146 25.92 14.05 -26.35
CA PRO A 146 26.54 14.94 -25.38
C PRO A 146 25.54 15.88 -24.68
N THR A 147 24.46 16.28 -25.37
CA THR A 147 23.48 17.25 -24.88
C THR A 147 22.06 16.69 -24.91
N GLN A 148 21.22 17.21 -24.02
CA GLN A 148 19.81 16.82 -23.95
C GLN A 148 19.06 17.21 -25.22
N ASP A 149 19.26 18.44 -25.72
CA ASP A 149 18.60 18.94 -26.92
C ASP A 149 18.90 18.10 -28.16
N GLU A 150 20.13 17.60 -28.29
CA GLU A 150 20.52 16.71 -29.39
C GLU A 150 19.83 15.35 -29.27
N ALA A 151 19.77 14.80 -28.04
CA ALA A 151 19.07 13.54 -27.76
C ALA A 151 17.56 13.65 -28.03
N GLU A 152 16.93 14.77 -27.65
CA GLU A 152 15.50 15.03 -27.89
C GLU A 152 15.20 15.16 -29.39
N ASN A 153 16.00 15.93 -30.13
CA ASN A 153 15.85 16.06 -31.59
C ASN A 153 16.05 14.73 -32.31
N LYS A 154 16.99 13.90 -31.85
CA LYS A 154 17.22 12.58 -32.43
C LYS A 154 16.11 11.60 -32.05
N CYS A 155 15.58 11.68 -30.83
CA CYS A 155 14.41 10.93 -30.37
C CYS A 155 13.21 11.21 -31.28
N LYS A 156 12.91 12.48 -31.59
CA LYS A 156 11.83 12.88 -32.52
C LYS A 156 11.97 12.22 -33.88
N LYS A 157 13.16 12.30 -34.49
CA LYS A 157 13.47 11.65 -35.78
C LYS A 157 13.35 10.12 -35.71
N LEU A 158 13.72 9.50 -34.59
CA LEU A 158 13.62 8.05 -34.45
C LEU A 158 12.17 7.58 -34.27
N ARG A 159 11.32 8.39 -33.63
CA ARG A 159 9.87 8.11 -33.51
C ARG A 159 9.17 8.15 -34.86
N GLU A 160 9.58 9.07 -35.75
CA GLU A 160 9.09 9.10 -37.14
C GLU A 160 9.45 7.82 -37.91
N SER A 161 10.64 7.27 -37.67
CA SER A 161 11.11 6.05 -38.34
C SER A 161 10.54 4.76 -37.74
N ASP A 162 10.23 4.75 -36.44
CA ASP A 162 9.76 3.58 -35.69
C ASP A 162 8.63 4.00 -34.74
N PRO A 163 7.38 4.08 -35.23
CA PRO A 163 6.23 4.50 -34.42
C PRO A 163 5.76 3.40 -33.45
N SER A 164 6.36 2.21 -33.51
CA SER A 164 5.89 1.05 -32.76
C SER A 164 6.48 0.95 -31.35
N HIS A 165 7.56 1.66 -31.07
CA HIS A 165 8.25 1.63 -29.78
C HIS A 165 8.36 3.00 -29.16
N ASP A 166 8.09 3.06 -27.84
CA ASP A 166 8.40 4.24 -27.06
C ASP A 166 9.92 4.42 -26.93
N ILE A 167 10.38 5.66 -27.12
CA ILE A 167 11.78 6.05 -27.01
C ILE A 167 11.92 7.01 -25.85
N PHE A 168 12.79 6.64 -24.92
CA PHE A 168 13.11 7.37 -23.71
C PHE A 168 14.50 8.00 -23.84
N VAL A 169 14.66 9.20 -23.30
CA VAL A 169 15.95 9.88 -23.16
C VAL A 169 16.33 9.81 -21.69
N ALA A 170 17.53 9.32 -21.40
CA ALA A 170 17.98 9.18 -20.02
C ALA A 170 19.45 9.57 -19.86
N PRO A 171 19.86 10.10 -18.68
CA PRO A 171 21.25 10.38 -18.39
C PRO A 171 22.06 9.09 -18.27
N VAL A 172 23.30 9.12 -18.76
CA VAL A 172 24.25 8.01 -18.66
C VAL A 172 24.87 8.01 -17.27
N GLY A 173 24.95 6.83 -16.64
CA GLY A 173 25.58 6.65 -15.31
C GLY A 173 24.63 6.83 -14.12
N VAL A 174 23.32 6.96 -14.36
CA VAL A 174 22.30 7.07 -13.29
C VAL A 174 21.37 5.85 -13.36
N TRP A 175 20.99 5.34 -12.20
CA TRP A 175 20.00 4.28 -12.09
C TRP A 175 18.61 4.76 -12.49
N LEU A 176 17.97 4.03 -13.41
CA LEU A 176 16.65 4.37 -13.94
C LEU A 176 15.66 3.25 -13.62
N PRO A 177 14.41 3.58 -13.25
CA PRO A 177 13.36 2.59 -13.13
C PRO A 177 13.16 1.82 -14.45
N TRP A 178 12.94 0.52 -14.35
CA TRP A 178 12.57 -0.31 -15.48
C TRP A 178 11.16 0.05 -15.98
N ASP A 179 11.01 0.29 -17.29
CA ASP A 179 9.74 0.64 -17.95
C ASP A 179 8.98 1.78 -17.23
N PRO A 180 9.54 3.00 -17.21
CA PRO A 180 8.95 4.10 -16.48
C PRO A 180 7.62 4.52 -17.10
N ASP A 181 6.57 4.57 -16.28
CA ASP A 181 5.26 5.08 -16.69
C ASP A 181 5.36 6.55 -17.10
N ALA A 182 4.90 6.87 -18.30
CA ALA A 182 4.91 8.22 -18.88
C ALA A 182 4.29 9.25 -17.93
N TYR A 183 3.21 8.89 -17.21
CA TYR A 183 2.56 9.79 -16.27
C TYR A 183 3.41 10.14 -15.05
N LYS A 184 4.33 9.24 -14.64
CA LYS A 184 5.24 9.45 -13.50
C LYS A 184 6.57 10.05 -13.94
N THR A 185 6.95 9.86 -15.19
CA THR A 185 8.17 10.42 -15.79
C THR A 185 7.89 11.80 -16.39
N GLY A 186 7.61 12.78 -15.52
CA GLY A 186 7.68 14.21 -15.82
C GLY A 186 7.35 14.64 -17.26
N ARG A 187 8.38 14.98 -18.04
CA ARG A 187 8.24 15.57 -19.37
C ARG A 187 7.98 14.49 -20.44
N VAL A 188 6.71 14.29 -20.78
CA VAL A 188 6.27 13.48 -21.92
C VAL A 188 5.98 14.38 -23.12
N GLU A 189 6.71 14.20 -24.20
CA GLU A 189 6.33 14.75 -25.51
C GLU A 189 5.70 13.63 -26.35
N HIS A 190 4.56 13.89 -26.95
CA HIS A 190 3.86 13.03 -27.90
C HIS A 190 4.18 13.47 -29.33
N LEU A 191 3.90 12.59 -30.31
CA LEU A 191 4.12 12.89 -31.73
C LEU A 191 3.16 13.98 -32.24
N GLU A 192 1.93 14.00 -31.72
CA GLU A 192 0.90 14.98 -32.10
C GLU A 192 1.02 16.26 -31.27
N GLU A 193 1.18 17.39 -31.95
CA GLU A 193 1.30 18.72 -31.33
C GLU A 193 0.02 19.15 -30.59
N GLU A 194 -1.15 18.74 -31.11
CA GLU A 194 -2.45 18.97 -30.48
C GLU A 194 -2.57 18.21 -29.15
N LEU A 195 -2.11 16.95 -29.13
CA LEU A 195 -2.11 16.11 -27.92
C LEU A 195 -1.14 16.67 -26.86
N ASN A 196 0.00 17.21 -27.28
CA ASN A 196 0.94 17.89 -26.38
C ASN A 196 0.34 19.14 -25.75
N SER A 197 -0.35 19.94 -26.55
CA SER A 197 -1.05 21.14 -26.08
C SER A 197 -2.15 20.75 -25.08
N LEU A 198 -2.94 19.73 -25.40
CA LEU A 198 -3.99 19.22 -24.52
C LEU A 198 -3.44 18.65 -23.20
N HIS A 199 -2.33 17.90 -23.25
CA HIS A 199 -1.68 17.37 -22.04
C HIS A 199 -1.12 18.49 -21.16
N HIS A 200 -0.51 19.51 -21.77
CA HIS A 200 -0.01 20.68 -21.05
C HIS A 200 -1.14 21.51 -20.42
N GLU A 201 -2.26 21.68 -21.13
CA GLU A 201 -3.46 22.32 -20.59
C GLU A 201 -4.10 21.53 -19.45
N LYS A 202 -4.15 20.19 -19.57
CA LYS A 202 -4.63 19.32 -18.50
C LYS A 202 -3.79 19.46 -17.23
N MET A 203 -2.46 19.41 -17.35
CA MET A 203 -1.55 19.61 -16.21
C MET A 203 -1.73 21.00 -15.57
N LYS A 204 -1.86 22.06 -16.39
CA LYS A 204 -2.16 23.42 -15.91
C LYS A 204 -3.51 23.48 -15.18
N ASN A 205 -4.53 22.80 -15.69
CA ASN A 205 -5.85 22.75 -15.06
C ASN A 205 -5.81 21.98 -13.74
N GLU A 206 -5.08 20.88 -13.65
CA GLU A 206 -4.89 20.11 -12.41
C GLU A 206 -4.14 20.93 -11.35
N GLU A 207 -3.07 21.62 -11.74
CA GLU A 207 -2.35 22.54 -10.84
C GLU A 207 -3.24 23.68 -10.34
N LYS A 208 -4.02 24.28 -11.25
CA LYS A 208 -4.96 25.35 -10.89
C LYS A 208 -6.04 24.83 -9.95
N ALA A 209 -6.63 23.67 -10.23
CA ALA A 209 -7.63 23.05 -9.36
C ALA A 209 -7.06 22.74 -7.97
N LYS A 210 -5.81 22.31 -7.87
CA LYS A 210 -5.13 22.09 -6.59
C LYS A 210 -4.91 23.39 -5.82
N LYS A 211 -4.46 24.46 -6.49
CA LYS A 211 -4.33 25.80 -5.88
C LYS A 211 -5.67 26.34 -5.38
N ASP A 212 -6.72 26.25 -6.20
CA ASP A 212 -8.06 26.70 -5.84
C ASP A 212 -8.66 25.85 -4.69
N PHE A 213 -8.29 24.57 -4.58
CA PHE A 213 -8.66 23.72 -3.45
C PHE A 213 -7.91 24.12 -2.17
N GLU A 214 -6.59 24.33 -2.24
CA GLU A 214 -5.79 24.78 -1.11
C GLU A 214 -6.22 26.16 -0.61
N GLU A 215 -6.57 27.07 -1.52
CA GLU A 215 -7.11 28.40 -1.18
C GLU A 215 -8.47 28.29 -0.49
N ARG A 216 -9.40 27.48 -1.03
CA ARG A 216 -10.68 27.21 -0.36
C ARG A 216 -10.52 26.61 1.03
N VAL A 217 -9.63 25.63 1.19
CA VAL A 217 -9.34 25.03 2.50
C VAL A 217 -8.76 26.07 3.46
N ARG A 218 -7.86 26.94 2.99
CA ARG A 218 -7.29 28.02 3.80
C ARG A 218 -8.36 29.02 4.22
N ASP A 219 -9.27 29.39 3.31
CA ASP A 219 -10.33 30.36 3.60
C ASP A 219 -11.40 29.78 4.51
N SER A 220 -11.80 28.52 4.34
CA SER A 220 -12.68 27.83 5.28
C SER A 220 -12.05 27.71 6.67
N LYS A 221 -10.74 27.46 6.77
CA LYS A 221 -10.02 27.48 8.05
C LYS A 221 -10.05 28.88 8.69
N LYS A 222 -9.78 29.94 7.92
CA LYS A 222 -9.85 31.32 8.41
C LYS A 222 -11.25 31.69 8.90
N GLN A 223 -12.29 31.32 8.16
CA GLN A 223 -13.69 31.57 8.54
C GLN A 223 -14.08 30.81 9.80
N ALA A 224 -13.76 29.52 9.90
CA ALA A 224 -14.03 28.73 11.10
C ALA A 224 -13.35 29.32 12.35
N ILE A 225 -12.13 29.86 12.19
CA ILE A 225 -11.42 30.52 13.30
C ILE A 225 -12.06 31.87 13.65
N MET A 226 -12.48 32.65 12.66
CA MET A 226 -13.17 33.92 12.89
C MET A 226 -14.50 33.71 13.61
N GLU A 227 -15.30 32.72 13.19
CA GLU A 227 -16.54 32.33 13.86
C GLU A 227 -16.29 31.81 15.28
N ASN A 228 -15.21 31.06 15.51
CA ASN A 228 -14.82 30.62 16.85
C ASN A 228 -14.42 31.80 17.75
N ILE A 229 -13.71 32.80 17.22
CA ILE A 229 -13.35 34.02 17.94
C ILE A 229 -14.61 34.84 18.29
N GLU A 230 -15.56 34.98 17.37
CA GLU A 230 -16.82 35.69 17.63
C GLU A 230 -17.68 34.97 18.68
N LYS A 231 -17.84 33.65 18.55
CA LYS A 231 -18.55 32.83 19.55
C LYS A 231 -17.88 32.90 20.92
N ALA A 232 -16.55 32.87 20.99
CA ALA A 232 -15.80 33.01 22.25
C ALA A 232 -15.99 34.39 22.90
N LYS A 233 -16.00 35.47 22.10
CA LYS A 233 -16.33 36.83 22.59
C LYS A 233 -17.76 36.92 23.14
N GLN A 234 -18.72 36.25 22.51
CA GLN A 234 -20.12 36.26 22.94
C GLN A 234 -20.39 35.42 24.19
N THR A 235 -19.65 34.31 24.38
CA THR A 235 -19.86 33.38 25.51
C THR A 235 -18.90 33.56 26.68
N GLY A 236 -17.89 34.45 26.56
CA GLY A 236 -16.97 34.76 27.65
C GLY A 236 -16.10 33.58 28.10
N ASN A 237 -15.88 32.58 27.25
CA ASN A 237 -15.03 31.43 27.52
C ASN A 237 -13.63 31.61 26.87
N SER A 238 -12.55 31.20 27.53
CA SER A 238 -11.18 31.50 27.07
C SER A 238 -10.82 30.72 25.79
N LEU A 239 -10.25 31.45 24.82
CA LEU A 239 -9.81 30.91 23.53
C LEU A 239 -8.64 29.94 23.75
N THR A 240 -8.77 28.67 23.37
CA THR A 240 -7.72 27.65 23.56
C THR A 240 -6.73 27.52 22.39
N GLN A 241 -6.93 28.28 21.30
CA GLN A 241 -6.10 28.20 20.09
C GLN A 241 -5.90 29.59 19.46
N THR A 242 -4.64 29.98 19.22
CA THR A 242 -4.24 31.21 18.51
C THR A 242 -3.38 30.85 17.29
N ILE A 243 -3.45 31.67 16.24
CA ILE A 243 -2.71 31.48 14.98
C ILE A 243 -1.32 32.11 15.08
N ASP A 244 -0.32 31.48 14.47
CA ASP A 244 1.00 32.06 14.17
C ASP A 244 1.05 32.58 12.71
N ASP A 245 1.94 33.54 12.38
CA ASP A 245 1.91 34.35 11.14
C ASP A 245 1.96 33.57 9.80
N GLU A 246 2.20 32.25 9.83
CA GLU A 246 2.20 31.35 8.67
C GLU A 246 0.93 30.50 8.53
N GLY A 247 -0.10 30.74 9.36
CA GLY A 247 -1.41 30.10 9.22
C GLY A 247 -1.50 28.66 9.74
N ASN A 248 -0.57 28.27 10.61
CA ASN A 248 -0.64 27.02 11.37
C ASN A 248 -1.28 27.24 12.74
N LEU A 249 -1.99 26.22 13.24
CA LEU A 249 -2.65 26.25 14.56
C LEU A 249 -1.61 26.03 15.65
N ALA A 250 -1.26 27.07 16.41
CA ALA A 250 -0.48 26.93 17.63
C ALA A 250 -1.45 26.64 18.80
N GLY A 251 -1.44 25.40 19.28
CA GLY A 251 -2.14 25.04 20.51
C GLY A 251 -1.42 25.67 21.71
N VAL A 252 -2.16 26.34 22.60
CA VAL A 252 -1.62 26.89 23.85
C VAL A 252 -1.15 25.74 24.76
N LYS A 253 0.10 25.32 24.62
CA LYS A 253 0.82 24.49 25.58
C LYS A 253 2.25 24.99 25.68
N GLU A 254 2.48 25.95 26.57
CA GLU A 254 3.67 26.09 27.41
C GLU A 254 3.57 27.39 28.21
N THR A 255 2.79 27.37 29.31
CA THR A 255 2.96 28.17 30.55
C THR A 255 1.64 28.17 31.34
N VAL A 256 1.14 26.99 31.70
CA VAL A 256 0.18 26.88 32.81
C VAL A 256 0.92 26.21 33.96
N ASP A 257 1.37 27.05 34.89
CA ASP A 257 1.95 26.67 36.16
C ASP A 257 0.89 25.94 36.99
N PHE A 258 1.03 24.60 37.08
CA PHE A 258 0.06 23.71 37.71
C PHE A 258 0.05 23.78 39.25
N GLU A 259 0.99 24.50 39.87
CA GLU A 259 1.12 24.55 41.34
C GLU A 259 0.26 25.62 42.03
N SER A 260 -0.38 26.54 41.30
CA SER A 260 -1.08 27.69 41.90
C SER A 260 -2.61 27.60 41.97
N ARG A 261 -3.21 26.46 41.59
CA ARG A 261 -4.67 26.26 41.72
C ARG A 261 -4.97 25.28 42.85
N GLU A 262 -5.30 25.85 44.02
CA GLU A 262 -5.94 25.15 45.13
C GLU A 262 -7.09 24.28 44.62
N ALA A 263 -7.01 22.99 44.94
CA ALA A 263 -8.03 22.00 44.64
C ALA A 263 -9.38 22.44 45.22
N THR A 264 -10.33 22.78 44.34
CA THR A 264 -11.72 23.02 44.76
C THR A 264 -12.26 21.72 45.36
N SER A 265 -12.56 21.80 46.66
CA SER A 265 -12.87 20.70 47.57
C SER A 265 -13.84 19.66 47.01
N ILE A 266 -13.50 18.39 47.24
CA ILE A 266 -14.26 17.15 46.99
C ILE A 266 -15.73 17.27 47.46
N GLU A 267 -15.99 18.12 48.45
CA GLU A 267 -17.30 18.36 49.03
C GLU A 267 -18.26 19.09 48.08
N SER A 268 -17.74 20.04 47.27
CA SER A 268 -18.55 20.76 46.27
C SER A 268 -19.01 19.84 45.12
N THR A 269 -18.16 18.89 44.71
CA THR A 269 -18.48 17.90 43.68
C THR A 269 -19.47 16.86 44.20
N LYS A 270 -19.38 16.46 45.48
CA LYS A 270 -20.36 15.56 46.10
C LYS A 270 -21.75 16.20 46.22
N ILE A 271 -21.83 17.45 46.67
CA ILE A 271 -23.11 18.18 46.78
C ILE A 271 -23.76 18.34 45.39
N ARG A 272 -22.96 18.64 44.35
CA ARG A 272 -23.48 18.76 42.98
C ARG A 272 -24.02 17.44 42.44
N ASN A 273 -23.33 16.32 42.69
CA ASN A 273 -23.79 15.00 42.26
C ASN A 273 -25.05 14.56 43.01
N GLU A 274 -25.14 14.82 44.32
CA GLU A 274 -26.35 14.52 45.10
C GLU A 274 -27.55 15.34 44.63
N LEU A 275 -27.37 16.63 44.30
CA LEU A 275 -28.42 17.47 43.72
C LEU A 275 -28.89 16.94 42.36
N PHE A 276 -27.96 16.50 41.52
CA PHE A 276 -28.28 15.95 40.20
C PHE A 276 -29.08 14.64 40.31
N VAL A 277 -28.69 13.76 41.23
CA VAL A 277 -29.40 12.49 41.47
C VAL A 277 -30.82 12.75 42.00
N LYS A 278 -30.98 13.74 42.88
CA LYS A 278 -32.29 14.10 43.43
C LYS A 278 -33.22 14.68 42.35
N GLU A 279 -32.72 15.58 41.50
CA GLU A 279 -33.50 16.09 40.35
C GLU A 279 -33.89 14.99 39.36
N THR A 280 -33.02 13.98 39.13
CA THR A 280 -33.37 12.86 38.24
C THR A 280 -34.44 11.94 38.84
N LEU A 281 -34.39 11.68 40.16
CA LEU A 281 -35.39 10.86 40.85
C LEU A 281 -36.74 11.58 40.93
N ASP A 282 -36.75 12.89 41.16
CA ASP A 282 -37.99 13.68 41.21
C ASP A 282 -38.68 13.74 39.83
N LYS A 283 -37.90 13.77 38.73
CA LYS A 283 -38.45 13.68 37.36
C LYS A 283 -39.04 12.30 37.05
N GLN A 284 -38.37 11.21 37.44
CA GLN A 284 -38.88 9.85 37.25
C GLN A 284 -40.17 9.60 38.06
N ASN A 285 -40.24 10.08 39.31
CA ASN A 285 -41.45 9.97 40.13
C ASN A 285 -42.63 10.82 39.58
N GLN A 286 -42.36 11.93 38.88
CA GLN A 286 -43.40 12.70 38.21
C GLN A 286 -43.91 11.97 36.95
N GLU A 287 -43.03 11.32 36.19
CA GLU A 287 -43.40 10.53 35.01
C GLU A 287 -44.22 9.28 35.39
N GLU A 288 -43.84 8.54 36.44
CA GLU A 288 -44.61 7.38 36.92
C GLU A 288 -46.00 7.77 37.49
N ASN A 289 -46.12 8.91 38.19
CA ASN A 289 -47.43 9.37 38.68
C ASN A 289 -48.35 9.82 37.53
N ILE A 290 -47.81 10.31 36.42
CA ILE A 290 -48.60 10.67 35.24
C ILE A 290 -49.11 9.41 34.54
N GLU A 291 -48.29 8.36 34.41
CA GLU A 291 -48.73 7.08 33.82
C GLU A 291 -49.81 6.35 34.64
N ILE A 292 -49.70 6.33 35.97
CA ILE A 292 -50.73 5.71 36.84
C ILE A 292 -52.07 6.46 36.75
N THR A 293 -52.05 7.80 36.63
CA THR A 293 -53.27 8.62 36.52
C THR A 293 -53.96 8.46 35.16
N VAL A 294 -53.21 8.10 34.11
CA VAL A 294 -53.77 7.82 32.78
C VAL A 294 -54.40 6.43 32.73
N GLU A 295 -53.77 5.40 33.31
CA GLU A 295 -54.34 4.05 33.36
C GLU A 295 -55.63 3.95 34.20
N ASP A 296 -55.75 4.70 35.30
CA ASP A 296 -56.95 4.70 36.13
C ASP A 296 -58.14 5.46 35.49
N ASN A 297 -57.87 6.43 34.61
CA ASN A 297 -58.91 7.13 33.84
C ASN A 297 -59.43 6.32 32.64
N GLU A 298 -58.58 5.51 32.01
CA GLU A 298 -59.02 4.61 30.92
C GLU A 298 -59.86 3.42 31.44
N LYS A 299 -59.55 2.88 32.63
CA LYS A 299 -60.34 1.78 33.21
C LYS A 299 -61.71 2.19 33.78
N SER A 300 -61.94 3.49 34.02
CA SER A 300 -63.22 4.00 34.55
C SER A 300 -64.22 4.46 33.47
N THR A 301 -63.78 4.60 32.22
CA THR A 301 -64.63 5.03 31.09
C THR A 301 -65.24 3.87 30.31
N ASP A 302 -64.72 2.64 30.44
CA ASP A 302 -65.23 1.43 29.76
C ASP A 302 -66.33 0.66 30.53
N ASN A 303 -66.85 1.16 31.66
CA ASN A 303 -67.85 0.45 32.47
C ASN A 303 -69.13 1.27 32.78
N LYS A 304 -69.53 2.18 31.89
CA LYS A 304 -70.86 2.82 31.88
C LYS A 304 -71.47 2.79 30.48
N VAL A 305 -72.12 1.67 30.16
CA VAL A 305 -73.31 1.59 29.29
C VAL A 305 -74.51 1.33 30.21
#